data_AF-V5H7U9-F1
#
_entry.id   AF-V5H7U9-F1
#
_cell.length_a   1.000
_cell.length_b   1.000
_cell.length_c   1.000
_cell.angle_alpha   90.00
_cell.angle_beta   90.00
_cell.angle_gamma   90.00
#
_symmetry.space_group_name_H-M   'P 1'
#
loop_
_entity.id
_entity.type
_entity.pdbx_description
1 polymer ?
#
loop_
_entity_poly.entity_id
_entity_poly.type
_entity_poly.pdbx_seq_one_letter_code
_entity_poly.pdbx_strand_id
1 'polypeptide(L)' 'KYVPHCTILHRCGPDTGCCSTEEEHCQAKTVQAVPLQFLLVQLNADGQSRYEPATLAFDNHTECECRLKNEPIR' A
#
# COMPACT_ATOMS: atom_id res chain seq x y z
N LYS A 1 1.04 -16.02 -8.02
CA LYS A 1 0.48 -15.79 -6.66
C LYS A 1 1.60 -15.27 -5.76
N TYR A 2 1.34 -14.27 -4.93
CA TYR A 2 2.31 -13.80 -3.93
C TYR A 2 2.02 -14.39 -2.56
N VAL A 3 3.06 -14.73 -1.82
CA VAL A 3 3.00 -15.16 -0.43
C VAL A 3 3.94 -14.27 0.39
N PRO A 4 3.43 -13.54 1.41
CA PRO A 4 2.01 -13.42 1.76
C PRO A 4 1.20 -12.72 0.64
N HIS A 5 -0.13 -12.86 0.67
CA HIS A 5 -1.00 -12.21 -0.32
C HIS A 5 -1.09 -10.69 -0.12
N CYS A 6 -0.97 -10.25 1.13
CA CYS A 6 -1.00 -8.86 1.54
C CYS A 6 0.13 -8.58 2.54
N THR A 7 0.46 -7.32 2.74
CA THR A 7 1.43 -6.87 3.74
C THR A 7 0.85 -5.73 4.57
N ILE A 8 1.51 -5.41 5.67
CA ILE A 8 1.15 -4.31 6.56
C ILE A 8 1.93 -3.07 6.12
N LEU A 9 1.24 -1.95 5.95
CA LEU A 9 1.82 -0.65 5.58
C LEU A 9 1.23 0.43 6.48
N HIS A 10 1.98 1.51 6.66
CA HIS A 10 1.44 2.74 7.26
C HIS A 10 0.64 3.48 6.20
N ARG A 11 -0.64 3.71 6.47
CA ARG A 11 -1.57 4.39 5.55
C ARG A 11 -2.34 5.47 6.29
N CYS A 12 -2.58 6.55 5.57
CA CYS A 12 -3.52 7.60 5.91
C CYS A 12 -4.81 7.28 5.16
N GLY A 13 -5.94 7.49 5.80
CA GLY A 13 -7.24 7.27 5.20
C GLY A 13 -8.37 7.61 6.16
N PRO A 14 -9.63 7.49 5.70
CA PRO A 14 -10.81 7.76 6.52
C PRO A 14 -10.91 6.85 7.77
N ASP A 15 -10.29 5.67 7.71
CA ASP A 15 -10.20 4.68 8.79
C ASP A 15 -9.04 4.94 9.77
N THR A 16 -8.10 5.82 9.40
CA THR A 16 -6.95 6.19 10.23
C THR A 16 -7.25 7.42 11.10
N GLY A 17 -8.03 8.37 10.60
CA GLY A 17 -8.40 9.57 11.33
C GLY A 17 -9.46 10.42 10.63
N CYS A 18 -10.08 11.33 11.39
CA CYS A 18 -11.12 12.24 10.91
C CYS A 18 -10.57 13.66 10.73
N CYS A 19 -11.20 14.43 9.85
CA CYS A 19 -10.92 15.85 9.66
C CYS A 19 -11.99 16.72 10.30
N SER A 20 -11.71 18.02 10.42
CA SER A 20 -12.60 18.98 11.08
C SER A 20 -13.90 19.22 10.31
N THR A 21 -13.87 19.04 8.99
CA THR A 21 -15.01 19.27 8.11
C THR A 21 -15.32 18.06 7.23
N GLU A 22 -16.57 17.95 6.79
CA GLU A 22 -17.03 16.94 5.84
C GLU A 22 -16.51 17.20 4.40
N GLU A 23 -15.90 18.34 4.13
CA GLU A 23 -15.31 18.65 2.82
C GLU A 23 -13.87 18.17 2.71
N GLU A 24 -13.28 17.74 3.83
CA GLU A 24 -11.91 17.26 3.93
C GLU A 24 -11.84 15.74 4.11
N HIS A 25 -10.69 15.17 3.80
CA HIS A 25 -10.33 13.83 4.22
C HIS A 25 -8.83 13.71 4.51
N CYS A 26 -8.49 12.73 5.33
CA CYS A 26 -7.12 12.42 5.70
C CYS A 26 -6.37 11.83 4.49
N GLN A 27 -5.32 12.50 4.04
CA GLN A 27 -4.46 12.09 2.93
C GLN A 27 -2.99 12.03 3.36
N ALA A 28 -2.17 11.34 2.57
CA ALA A 28 -0.71 11.34 2.75
C ALA A 28 -0.12 12.71 2.42
N LYS A 29 0.62 13.28 3.36
CA LYS A 29 1.43 14.48 3.13
C LYS A 29 2.82 14.11 2.63
N THR A 30 3.45 13.15 3.31
CA THR A 30 4.77 12.61 2.94
C THR A 30 4.70 11.09 2.86
N VAL A 31 5.42 10.53 1.89
CA VAL A 31 5.51 9.09 1.63
C VAL A 31 6.96 8.65 1.48
N GLN A 32 7.20 7.40 1.83
CA GLN A 32 8.48 6.73 1.65
C GLN A 32 8.26 5.37 0.97
N ALA A 33 8.96 5.13 -0.14
CA ALA A 33 8.98 3.83 -0.78
C ALA A 33 9.76 2.83 0.09
N VAL A 34 9.11 1.72 0.45
CA VAL A 34 9.70 0.63 1.22
C VAL A 34 9.76 -0.66 0.39
N PRO A 35 10.95 -1.26 0.23
CA PRO A 35 11.08 -2.56 -0.42
C PRO A 35 10.68 -3.67 0.55
N LEU A 36 9.77 -4.54 0.11
CA LEU A 36 9.28 -5.68 0.88
C LEU A 36 9.48 -6.97 0.09
N GLN A 37 9.74 -8.06 0.81
CA GLN A 37 10.06 -9.36 0.23
C GLN A 37 8.83 -10.26 0.19
N PHE A 38 8.61 -10.87 -0.96
CA PHE A 38 7.52 -11.81 -1.23
C PHE A 38 8.06 -13.07 -1.90
N LEU A 39 7.29 -14.15 -1.80
CA LEU A 39 7.50 -15.35 -2.59
C LEU A 39 6.48 -15.39 -3.73
N LEU A 40 6.97 -15.32 -4.96
CA LEU A 40 6.18 -15.49 -6.17
C LEU A 40 6.04 -16.97 -6.50
N VAL A 41 4.81 -17.47 -6.43
CA VAL A 41 4.43 -18.83 -6.82
C VAL A 41 3.81 -18.79 -8.21
N GLN A 42 4.46 -19.41 -9.18
CA GLN A 42 4.00 -19.54 -10.57
C GLN A 42 3.66 -21.00 -10.85
N LEU A 43 2.54 -21.24 -11.54
CA LEU A 43 2.20 -22.59 -12.02
C LEU A 43 2.74 -22.73 -13.44
N ASN A 44 3.60 -23.72 -13.65
CA ASN A 44 4.16 -24.02 -14.95
C ASN A 44 3.19 -24.87 -15.78
N ALA A 45 3.43 -24.94 -17.10
CA ALA A 45 2.60 -25.72 -18.03
C ALA A 45 2.66 -27.25 -17.77
N ASP A 46 3.70 -27.73 -17.09
CA ASP A 46 3.87 -29.12 -16.64
C ASP A 46 3.13 -29.43 -15.32
N GLY A 47 2.39 -28.46 -14.78
CA GLY A 47 1.67 -28.58 -13.52
C GLY A 47 2.53 -28.40 -12.27
N GLN A 48 3.84 -28.17 -12.40
CA GLN A 48 4.71 -27.92 -11.27
C GLN A 48 4.65 -26.46 -10.82
N SER A 49 4.83 -26.22 -9.52
CA SER A 49 4.91 -24.86 -8.97
C SER A 49 6.37 -24.41 -8.89
N ARG A 50 6.68 -23.26 -9.49
CA ARG A 50 7.95 -22.55 -9.34
C ARG A 50 7.82 -21.48 -8.26
N TYR A 51 8.83 -21.39 -7.40
CA TYR A 51 8.88 -20.45 -6.27
C TYR A 51 10.07 -19.52 -6.43
N GLU A 52 9.82 -18.21 -6.45
CA GLU A 52 10.85 -17.20 -6.69
C GLU A 52 10.78 -16.08 -5.66
N PRO A 53 11.90 -15.68 -5.04
CA PRO A 53 11.95 -14.44 -4.27
C PRO A 53 11.64 -13.24 -5.16
N ALA A 54 10.77 -12.35 -4.69
CA ALA A 54 10.40 -11.13 -5.36
C ALA A 54 10.48 -9.95 -4.38
N THR A 55 11.22 -8.91 -4.75
CA THR A 55 11.23 -7.63 -4.03
C THR A 55 10.26 -6.68 -4.71
N LEU A 56 9.27 -6.19 -3.96
CA LEU A 56 8.27 -5.25 -4.43
C LEU A 56 8.36 -3.97 -3.60
N ALA A 57 8.26 -2.81 -4.25
CA ALA A 57 8.25 -1.51 -3.57
C ALA A 57 6.81 -1.05 -3.31
N PHE A 58 6.55 -0.54 -2.11
CA PHE A 58 5.26 0.00 -1.71
C PHE A 58 5.44 1.35 -1.02
N ASP A 59 4.42 2.19 -1.06
CA ASP A 59 4.44 3.46 -0.33
C ASP A 59 3.94 3.28 1.10
N ASN A 60 4.81 3.64 2.04
CA ASN A 60 4.47 3.92 3.43
C ASN A 60 4.19 5.41 3.58
N HIS A 61 3.05 5.76 4.16
CA HIS A 61 2.76 7.15 4.50
C HIS A 61 3.49 7.48 5.80
N THR A 62 4.24 8.58 5.82
CA THR A 62 5.05 9.00 6.97
C THR A 62 4.42 10.15 7.74
N GLU A 63 3.63 10.98 7.07
CA GLU A 63 2.81 12.04 7.69
C GLU A 63 1.48 12.16 6.95
N CYS A 64 0.43 12.52 7.68
CA CYS A 64 -0.90 12.74 7.13
C CYS A 64 -1.33 14.21 7.31
N GLU A 65 -2.25 14.67 6.47
CA GLU A 65 -2.92 15.95 6.64
C GLU A 65 -4.36 15.92 6.09
N CYS A 66 -5.18 16.87 6.53
CA CYS A 66 -6.52 17.06 5.99
C CYS A 66 -6.43 17.86 4.69
N ARG A 67 -6.94 17.26 3.61
CA ARG A 67 -7.03 17.86 2.28
C ARG A 67 -8.47 17.88 1.81
N LEU A 68 -8.83 18.85 0.98
CA LEU A 68 -10.16 18.91 0.39
C LEU A 68 -10.41 17.69 -0.49
N LYS A 69 -11.65 17.17 -0.48
CA LYS A 69 -12.07 16.00 -1.28
C LYS A 69 -11.93 16.18 -2.79
N ASN A 70 -11.80 17.42 -3.27
CA ASN A 70 -11.56 17.72 -4.68
C ASN A 70 -10.08 17.71 -5.07
N GLU A 71 -9.16 17.61 -4.10
CA GLU A 71 -7.74 17.46 -4.36
C GLU A 71 -7.40 16.00 -4.70
N PRO A 72 -6.50 15.76 -5.66
CA PRO A 72 -6.13 14.41 -6.05
C PRO A 72 -5.51 13.65 -4.88
N ILE A 73 -5.94 12.40 -4.70
CA ILE A 73 -5.40 11.49 -3.69
C ILE A 73 -3.94 11.14 -4.05
N ARG A 74 -3.02 11.43 -3.14
CA ARG A 74 -1.62 11.01 -3.21
C ARG A 74 -1.40 9.66 -2.54
#